data_AF-A0A7X8XJ35-F1
#
_entry.id   AF-A0A7X8XJ35-F1
#
_cell.length_a   1.000
_cell.length_b   1.000
_cell.length_c   1.000
_cell.angle_alpha   90.00
_cell.angle_beta   90.00
_cell.angle_gamma   90.00
#
_symmetry.space_group_name_H-M   'P 1'
#
loop_
_entity.id
_entity.type
_entity.pdbx_description
1 polymer ?
#
loop_
_entity_poly.entity_id
_entity_poly.type
_entity_poly.pdbx_seq_one_letter_code
_entity_poly.pdbx_strand_id
1 'polypeptide(L)'
;MKTYQIDLYKNSKDNSLRFVLGSKGLNPLIVIGLNPSTADENKPDMTISKIIGFATRNNFDGFIMLNLYPKRATSPDNLDVKMNSNIHAENIDAIFNSLKDINEISILAAWGEP
;
A
#
# COMPACT_ATOMS: atom_id res chain seq x y z
N MET A 1 17.10 2.01 1.72
CA MET A 1 16.30 1.97 0.48
C MET A 1 16.87 2.97 -0.52
N LYS A 2 17.33 2.55 -1.72
CA LYS A 2 17.99 3.48 -2.67
C LYS A 2 17.37 3.54 -4.07
N THR A 3 16.38 2.71 -4.38
CA THR A 3 15.75 2.65 -5.71
C THR A 3 14.26 2.30 -5.60
N TYR A 4 13.45 2.85 -6.51
CA TYR A 4 12.07 2.43 -6.68
C TYR A 4 12.04 1.09 -7.41
N GLN A 5 12.01 0.00 -6.65
CA GLN A 5 11.96 -1.35 -7.17
C GLN A 5 10.81 -2.07 -6.47
N ILE A 6 9.83 -2.51 -7.25
CA ILE A 6 8.61 -3.13 -6.74
C ILE A 6 8.68 -4.63 -7.02
N ASP A 7 8.61 -5.43 -5.97
CA ASP A 7 8.59 -6.90 -6.01
C ASP A 7 7.33 -7.49 -5.33
N LEU A 8 6.53 -6.63 -4.70
CA LEU A 8 5.21 -6.91 -4.19
C LEU A 8 4.22 -6.01 -4.91
N TYR A 9 3.48 -6.59 -5.85
CA TYR A 9 2.44 -5.86 -6.55
C TYR A 9 1.26 -6.78 -6.81
N LYS A 10 0.08 -6.38 -6.31
CA LYS A 10 -1.19 -7.08 -6.55
C LYS A 10 -2.25 -6.06 -6.91
N ASN A 11 -2.81 -6.17 -8.10
CA ASN A 11 -3.86 -5.31 -8.65
C ASN A 11 -4.91 -6.12 -9.43
N SER A 12 -6.03 -5.48 -9.76
CA SER A 12 -7.00 -6.05 -10.70
C SER A 12 -6.49 -5.99 -12.14
N LYS A 13 -7.07 -6.81 -13.03
CA LYS A 13 -6.68 -6.91 -14.45
C LYS A 13 -6.77 -5.59 -15.21
N ASP A 14 -7.76 -4.76 -14.88
CA ASP A 14 -7.98 -3.42 -15.43
C ASP A 14 -7.25 -2.31 -14.66
N ASN A 15 -6.47 -2.68 -13.64
CA ASN A 15 -5.75 -1.80 -12.72
C ASN A 15 -6.66 -0.82 -11.95
N SER A 16 -7.98 -1.02 -11.89
CA SER A 16 -8.90 -0.17 -11.12
C SER A 16 -8.79 -0.41 -9.61
N LEU A 17 -8.30 -1.58 -9.19
CA LEU A 17 -8.03 -1.96 -7.80
C LEU A 17 -6.53 -2.19 -7.60
N ARG A 18 -6.00 -1.78 -6.46
CA ARG A 18 -4.65 -2.10 -6.01
C ARG A 18 -4.68 -2.56 -4.56
N PHE A 19 -4.31 -3.81 -4.35
CA PHE A 19 -4.31 -4.47 -3.05
C PHE A 19 -2.96 -4.30 -2.34
N VAL A 20 -1.85 -4.40 -3.08
CA VAL A 20 -0.49 -4.33 -2.53
C VAL A 20 0.43 -3.58 -3.48
N LEU A 21 1.29 -2.71 -2.94
CA LEU A 21 2.46 -2.16 -3.62
C LEU A 21 3.62 -2.10 -2.64
N GLY A 22 4.76 -2.67 -2.97
CA GLY A 22 5.91 -2.59 -2.09
C GLY A 22 7.18 -3.22 -2.63
N SER A 23 8.22 -3.07 -1.82
CA SER A 23 9.53 -3.68 -1.97
C SER A 23 9.81 -4.52 -0.74
N LYS A 24 10.21 -5.78 -0.92
CA LYS A 24 10.62 -6.66 0.17
C LYS A 24 11.84 -6.09 0.90
N GLY A 25 11.93 -6.48 2.16
CA GLY A 25 13.02 -6.16 3.07
C GLY A 25 12.93 -7.06 4.29
N LEU A 26 13.99 -7.11 5.09
CA LEU A 26 13.98 -7.81 6.38
C LEU A 26 13.23 -6.99 7.44
N ASN A 27 13.19 -5.66 7.29
CA ASN A 27 12.49 -4.72 8.16
C ASN A 27 11.78 -3.65 7.31
N PRO A 28 10.69 -4.00 6.61
CA PRO A 28 9.96 -3.04 5.80
C PRO A 28 9.05 -2.14 6.65
N LEU A 29 8.90 -0.88 6.24
CA LEU A 29 7.85 -0.02 6.78
C LEU A 29 6.50 -0.45 6.21
N ILE A 30 5.56 -0.85 7.06
CA ILE A 30 4.17 -1.11 6.63
C ILE A 30 3.40 0.20 6.68
N VAL A 31 2.76 0.56 5.58
CA VAL A 31 1.92 1.77 5.50
C VAL A 31 0.50 1.36 5.21
N ILE A 32 -0.44 1.87 6.00
CA ILE A 32 -1.88 1.69 5.77
C ILE A 32 -2.47 3.05 5.40
N GLY A 33 -2.75 3.24 4.11
CA GLY A 33 -3.48 4.40 3.60
C GLY A 33 -4.98 4.18 3.57
N LEU A 34 -5.74 5.23 3.23
CA LEU A 34 -7.18 5.11 3.02
C LEU A 34 -7.50 4.29 1.75
N ASN A 35 -6.97 4.74 0.61
CA ASN A 35 -7.16 4.12 -0.69
C ASN A 35 -5.95 4.39 -1.61
N PRO A 36 -5.66 3.51 -2.57
CA PRO A 36 -4.55 3.71 -3.49
C PRO A 36 -4.80 4.87 -4.46
N SER A 37 -3.73 5.57 -4.84
CA SER A 37 -3.74 6.63 -5.85
C SER A 37 -3.14 6.10 -7.17
N THR A 38 -2.21 6.81 -7.80
CA THR A 38 -1.73 6.53 -9.16
C THR A 38 -0.46 5.68 -9.24
N ALA A 39 0.24 5.42 -8.14
CA ALA A 39 1.48 4.63 -8.17
C ALA A 39 1.26 3.17 -8.63
N ASP A 40 2.15 2.69 -9.49
CA ASP A 40 2.21 1.32 -10.00
C ASP A 40 3.62 0.74 -9.85
N GLU A 41 3.84 -0.48 -10.32
CA GLU A 41 5.13 -1.19 -10.19
C GLU A 41 6.31 -0.48 -10.89
N ASN A 42 6.04 0.39 -11.86
CA ASN A 42 7.05 1.09 -12.66
C ASN A 42 7.24 2.55 -12.24
N LYS A 43 6.18 3.20 -11.75
CA LYS A 43 6.16 4.65 -11.46
C LYS A 43 5.58 4.94 -10.08
N PRO A 44 6.35 5.63 -9.20
CA PRO A 44 5.81 6.12 -7.94
C PRO A 44 4.95 7.38 -8.17
N ASP A 45 4.00 7.60 -7.27
CA ASP A 45 3.30 8.86 -7.11
C ASP A 45 3.89 9.69 -5.95
N MET A 46 3.29 10.85 -5.67
CA MET A 46 3.75 11.75 -4.59
C MET A 46 3.66 11.08 -3.21
N THR A 47 2.65 10.26 -2.96
CA THR A 47 2.44 9.55 -1.69
C THR A 47 3.53 8.53 -1.48
N ILE A 48 3.79 7.69 -2.49
CA ILE A 48 4.86 6.68 -2.44
C ILE A 48 6.24 7.31 -2.34
N SER A 49 6.48 8.41 -3.06
CA SER A 49 7.75 9.15 -2.96
C SER A 49 8.01 9.67 -1.53
N LYS A 50 6.97 10.18 -0.85
CA LYS A 50 7.06 10.58 0.57
C LYS A 50 7.34 9.39 1.48
N ILE A 51 6.61 8.28 1.29
CA ILE A 51 6.79 7.04 2.07
C ILE A 51 8.21 6.50 1.97
N ILE A 52 8.78 6.43 0.76
CA ILE A 52 10.16 6.01 0.54
C ILE A 52 11.14 6.92 1.30
N GLY A 53 10.90 8.23 1.28
CA GLY A 53 11.67 9.19 2.06
C GLY A 53 11.56 8.96 3.57
N PHE A 54 10.36 8.70 4.09
CA PHE A 54 10.14 8.37 5.51
C PHE A 54 10.83 7.06 5.90
N ALA A 55 10.64 6.01 5.11
CA ALA A 55 11.24 4.70 5.34
C ALA A 55 12.77 4.79 5.38
N THR A 56 13.36 5.50 4.42
CA THR A 56 14.81 5.71 4.34
C THR A 56 15.37 6.46 5.55
N ARG A 57 14.71 7.54 5.99
CA ARG A 57 15.16 8.34 7.15
C ARG A 57 15.05 7.60 8.49
N ASN A 58 14.22 6.56 8.56
CA ASN A 58 13.98 5.78 9.76
C ASN A 58 14.59 4.36 9.69
N ASN A 59 15.58 4.14 8.81
CA ASN A 59 16.34 2.88 8.69
C ASN A 59 15.51 1.64 8.30
N PHE A 60 14.38 1.82 7.64
CA PHE A 60 13.66 0.71 7.00
C PHE A 60 14.33 0.32 5.68
N ASP A 61 14.39 -0.99 5.40
CA ASP A 61 15.05 -1.53 4.20
C ASP A 61 14.08 -1.79 3.04
N GLY A 62 12.78 -1.85 3.32
CA GLY A 62 11.69 -1.95 2.35
C GLY A 62 10.46 -1.14 2.77
N PHE A 63 9.39 -1.22 1.98
CA PHE A 63 8.09 -0.71 2.37
C PHE A 63 6.98 -1.58 1.77
N ILE A 64 5.84 -1.66 2.45
CA ILE A 64 4.63 -2.28 1.92
C ILE A 64 3.49 -1.28 2.10
N MET A 65 2.97 -0.76 0.99
CA MET A 65 1.80 0.10 0.94
C MET A 65 0.54 -0.75 0.80
N LEU A 66 -0.26 -0.74 1.85
CA LEU A 66 -1.58 -1.34 1.94
C LEU A 66 -2.62 -0.22 2.11
N ASN A 67 -3.90 -0.54 1.91
CA ASN A 67 -4.97 0.43 2.04
C ASN A 67 -6.20 -0.19 2.71
N LEU A 68 -6.97 0.63 3.42
CA LEU A 68 -8.25 0.22 4.01
C LEU A 68 -9.23 -0.27 2.93
N TYR A 69 -9.22 0.38 1.76
CA TYR A 69 -10.01 -0.02 0.60
C TYR A 69 -9.14 -0.04 -0.68
N PRO A 70 -9.26 -1.06 -1.55
CA PRO A 70 -8.34 -1.26 -2.66
C PRO A 70 -8.65 -0.43 -3.91
N LYS A 71 -9.78 0.29 -3.96
CA LYS A 71 -10.19 1.05 -5.14
C LYS A 71 -9.25 2.23 -5.39
N ARG A 72 -8.69 2.32 -6.60
CA ARG A 72 -7.85 3.46 -6.98
C ARG A 72 -8.69 4.72 -7.14
N ALA A 73 -8.30 5.78 -6.43
CA ALA A 73 -8.89 7.10 -6.56
C ALA A 73 -7.92 8.17 -6.04
N THR A 74 -7.84 9.31 -6.72
CA THR A 74 -7.02 10.46 -6.28
C THR A 74 -7.70 11.29 -5.18
N SER A 75 -9.02 11.21 -5.08
CA SER A 75 -9.82 11.77 -3.99
C SER A 75 -10.68 10.67 -3.33
N PRO A 76 -10.77 10.64 -1.99
CA PRO A 76 -11.69 9.75 -1.27
C PRO A 76 -13.16 9.91 -1.68
N ASP A 77 -13.55 11.09 -2.15
CA ASP A 77 -14.93 11.37 -2.59
C ASP A 77 -15.35 10.53 -3.81
N ASN A 78 -14.39 9.94 -4.52
CA ASN A 78 -14.62 9.06 -5.67
C ASN A 78 -14.71 7.57 -5.29
N LEU A 79 -14.63 7.26 -3.99
CA LEU A 79 -14.85 5.90 -3.49
C LEU A 79 -16.32 5.52 -3.54
N ASP A 80 -16.59 4.23 -3.45
CA ASP A 80 -17.97 3.74 -3.41
C ASP A 80 -18.63 4.19 -2.10
N VAL A 81 -19.84 4.76 -2.19
CA VAL A 81 -20.63 5.15 -1.00
C VAL A 81 -20.91 3.95 -0.09
N LYS A 82 -21.03 2.75 -0.69
CA LYS A 82 -21.13 1.48 0.03
C LYS A 82 -19.95 0.61 -0.34
N MET A 83 -19.28 0.07 0.66
CA MET A 83 -18.21 -0.90 0.50
C MET A 83 -18.70 -2.12 -0.28
N ASN A 84 -17.94 -2.53 -1.29
CA ASN A 84 -18.15 -3.80 -1.96
C ASN A 84 -17.48 -4.93 -1.16
N SER A 85 -18.28 -5.83 -0.59
CA SER A 85 -17.81 -6.89 0.30
C SER A 85 -16.84 -7.87 -0.37
N ASN A 86 -17.00 -8.15 -1.66
CA ASN A 86 -16.15 -9.12 -2.37
C ASN A 86 -14.72 -8.57 -2.54
N ILE A 87 -14.59 -7.32 -3.00
CA ILE A 87 -13.27 -6.72 -3.17
C ILE A 87 -12.62 -6.40 -1.82
N HIS A 88 -13.44 -6.13 -0.80
CA HIS A 88 -12.95 -5.93 0.56
C HIS A 88 -12.38 -7.23 1.14
N ALA A 89 -13.08 -8.36 0.99
CA ALA A 89 -12.57 -9.67 1.41
C ALA A 89 -11.24 -10.00 0.73
N GLU A 90 -11.13 -9.78 -0.58
CA GLU A 90 -9.87 -9.97 -1.30
C GLU A 90 -8.75 -9.04 -0.80
N ASN A 91 -9.10 -7.80 -0.39
CA ASN A 91 -8.15 -6.86 0.20
C ASN A 91 -7.64 -7.36 1.55
N ILE A 92 -8.52 -7.89 2.40
CA ILE A 92 -8.13 -8.49 3.69
C ILE A 92 -7.20 -9.68 3.48
N ASP A 93 -7.50 -10.55 2.51
CA ASP A 93 -6.62 -11.69 2.18
C ASP A 93 -5.24 -11.22 1.69
N ALA A 94 -5.20 -10.16 0.88
CA ALA A 94 -3.95 -9.58 0.38
C ALA A 94 -3.13 -8.95 1.52
N ILE A 95 -3.78 -8.24 2.44
CA ILE A 95 -3.15 -7.68 3.65
C ILE A 95 -2.56 -8.80 4.50
N PHE A 96 -3.35 -9.83 4.82
CA PHE A 96 -2.90 -10.96 5.63
C PHE A 96 -1.69 -11.65 4.99
N ASN A 97 -1.77 -11.97 3.71
CA ASN A 97 -0.69 -12.64 2.99
C ASN A 97 0.58 -11.78 2.87
N SER A 98 0.46 -10.45 2.90
CA SER A 98 1.61 -9.54 2.84
C SER A 98 2.36 -9.43 4.17
N LEU A 99 1.71 -9.79 5.28
CA LEU A 99 2.22 -9.58 6.64
C LEU A 99 2.54 -10.88 7.38
N LYS A 100 1.96 -12.01 6.98
CA LYS A 100 2.02 -13.29 7.72
C LYS A 100 3.43 -13.82 8.03
N ASP A 101 4.43 -13.46 7.22
CA ASP A 101 5.81 -13.94 7.35
C ASP A 101 6.74 -12.88 7.97
N ILE A 102 6.19 -11.76 8.46
CA ILE A 102 6.96 -10.66 9.07
C ILE A 102 6.87 -10.78 10.59
N ASN A 103 8.02 -10.98 11.24
CA ASN A 103 8.09 -11.18 12.70
C ASN A 103 7.83 -9.90 13.50
N GLU A 104 8.40 -8.78 13.09
CA GLU A 104 8.23 -7.47 13.75
C GLU A 104 7.69 -6.45 12.76
N ILE A 105 6.56 -5.83 13.11
CA ILE A 105 5.82 -4.95 12.21
C ILE A 105 5.81 -3.54 12.78
N SER A 106 6.37 -2.59 12.03
CA SER A 106 6.15 -1.15 12.24
C SER A 106 5.11 -0.64 11.27
N ILE A 107 4.02 -0.05 11.79
CA ILE A 107 2.91 0.48 10.99
C ILE A 107 2.92 2.01 11.02
N LEU A 108 2.85 2.60 9.83
CA LEU A 108 2.46 4.00 9.63
C LEU A 108 0.98 4.06 9.22
N ALA A 109 0.14 4.57 10.11
CA ALA A 109 -1.24 4.91 9.82
C ALA A 109 -1.29 6.22 9.02
N ALA A 110 -1.73 6.16 7.76
CA ALA A 110 -1.70 7.27 6.81
C ALA A 110 -3.07 7.52 6.13
N TRP A 111 -4.17 7.34 6.87
CA TRP A 111 -5.54 7.48 6.35
C TRP A 111 -6.19 8.85 6.62
N GLY A 112 -5.40 9.87 6.98
CA GLY A 112 -5.90 11.23 7.20
C GLY A 112 -6.27 11.53 8.65
N GLU A 113 -6.99 12.63 8.87
CA GLU A 113 -7.34 13.09 10.22
C GLU A 113 -8.53 12.31 10.82
N PRO A 114 -8.59 12.15 12.15
CA PRO A 114 -9.73 11.56 12.86
C PRO A 114 -11.00 12.41 12.84
#